data_AF-A0A523PWD6-F1
#
_entry.id   AF-A0A523PWD6-F1
#
_cell.length_a   1.000
_cell.length_b   1.000
_cell.length_c   1.000
_cell.angle_alpha   90.00
_cell.angle_beta   90.00
_cell.angle_gamma   90.00
#
_symmetry.space_group_name_H-M   'P 1'
#
loop_
_entity.id
_entity.type
_entity.pdbx_description
1 polymer ?
#
loop_
_entity_poly.entity_id
_entity_poly.type
_entity_poly.pdbx_seq_one_letter_code
_entity_poly.pdbx_strand_id
1 'polypeptide(L)'
;MKSQNKPKIALVWLRRDLRILDNTALWAALEENQAVLPLFVFDTHILDELPADDPRVGFIYENLQKIHGEFSKYGGSLLVKKGKPTKEICSKNLP
;
A
#
# COMPACT_ATOMS: atom_id res chain seq x y z
N MET A 1 35.63 -3.76 2.64
CA MET A 1 34.33 -3.26 3.16
C MET A 1 33.32 -3.23 2.03
N LYS A 2 32.35 -4.16 1.98
CA LYS A 2 31.23 -4.04 1.03
C LYS A 2 30.28 -2.97 1.57
N SER A 3 30.19 -1.82 0.89
CA SER A 3 29.10 -0.88 1.11
C SER A 3 27.80 -1.63 0.78
N GLN A 4 26.99 -1.94 1.80
CA GLN A 4 25.71 -2.60 1.61
C GLN A 4 24.75 -1.57 1.02
N ASN A 5 24.73 -1.47 -0.30
CA ASN A 5 23.82 -0.59 -1.02
C ASN A 5 22.41 -1.19 -0.91
N LYS A 6 21.57 -0.63 -0.04
CA LYS A 6 20.17 -1.07 0.06
C LYS A 6 19.48 -0.83 -1.29
N PRO A 7 18.72 -1.82 -1.81
CA PRO A 7 17.98 -1.62 -3.06
C PRO A 7 17.00 -0.45 -2.88
N LYS A 8 16.90 0.40 -3.90
CA LYS A 8 15.85 1.43 -3.95
C LYS A 8 14.53 0.73 -4.21
N ILE A 9 13.51 1.06 -3.42
CA ILE A 9 12.16 0.53 -3.55
C ILE A 9 11.24 1.69 -3.93
N ALA A 10 10.46 1.52 -5.00
CA ALA A 10 9.41 2.46 -5.36
C ALA A 10 8.16 2.17 -4.53
N LEU A 11 7.74 3.14 -3.72
CA LEU A 11 6.52 3.03 -2.92
C LEU A 11 5.33 3.57 -3.70
N VAL A 12 4.26 2.77 -3.83
CA VAL A 12 3.00 3.19 -4.46
C VAL A 12 1.93 3.27 -3.38
N TRP A 13 1.57 4.49 -2.98
CA TRP A 13 0.54 4.71 -1.95
C TRP A 13 -0.85 4.74 -2.57
N LEU A 14 -1.57 3.62 -2.43
CA LEU A 14 -2.99 3.50 -2.74
C LEU A 14 -3.80 4.19 -1.63
N ARG A 15 -4.71 5.12 -2.00
CA ARG A 15 -5.45 5.94 -1.02
C ARG A 15 -6.95 5.98 -1.22
N ARG A 16 -7.41 6.50 -2.36
CA ARG A 16 -8.83 6.67 -2.70
C ARG A 16 -9.24 5.76 -3.83
N ASP A 17 -8.31 5.53 -4.74
CA ASP A 17 -8.45 4.67 -5.89
C ASP A 17 -7.80 3.31 -5.62
N LEU A 18 -8.62 2.32 -5.31
CA LEU A 18 -8.22 0.95 -5.03
C LEU A 18 -8.34 0.10 -6.29
N ARG A 19 -7.67 0.53 -7.36
CA ARG A 19 -7.60 -0.19 -8.65
C ARG A 19 -6.16 -0.62 -8.95
N ILE A 20 -6.04 -1.82 -9.51
CA ILE A 20 -4.77 -2.35 -10.05
C ILE A 20 -4.67 -1.98 -11.54
N LEU A 21 -5.72 -2.30 -12.30
CA LEU A 21 -5.81 -1.96 -13.72
C LEU A 21 -6.04 -0.46 -13.87
N ASP A 22 -5.45 0.13 -14.90
CA ASP A 22 -5.57 1.58 -15.20
C ASP A 22 -5.06 2.48 -14.05
N ASN A 23 -4.03 2.02 -13.34
CA ASN A 23 -3.36 2.80 -12.30
C ASN A 23 -1.99 3.27 -12.81
N THR A 24 -1.93 4.52 -13.30
CA THR A 24 -0.71 5.09 -13.90
C THR A 24 0.49 5.08 -12.95
N ALA A 25 0.27 5.32 -11.65
CA ALA A 25 1.35 5.33 -10.67
C ALA A 25 1.92 3.92 -10.43
N LEU A 26 1.03 2.92 -10.34
CA LEU A 26 1.45 1.52 -10.22
C LEU A 26 2.16 1.03 -11.48
N TRP A 27 1.63 1.38 -12.65
CA TRP A 27 2.22 1.01 -13.94
C TRP A 27 3.62 1.60 -14.11
N ALA A 28 3.79 2.92 -13.91
CA ALA A 28 5.09 3.57 -14.02
C ALA A 28 6.10 3.03 -13.01
N ALA A 29 5.66 2.76 -11.76
CA ALA A 29 6.53 2.18 -10.74
C ALA A 29 7.05 0.79 -11.16
N LEU A 30 6.17 -0.07 -11.70
CA LEU A 30 6.51 -1.41 -12.16
C LEU A 30 7.39 -1.41 -13.43
N GLU A 31 7.23 -0.41 -14.30
CA GLU A 31 8.05 -0.26 -15.50
C GLU A 31 9.48 0.21 -15.16
N GLU A 32 9.61 1.18 -14.27
CA GLU A 32 10.89 1.85 -13.99
C GLU A 32 11.71 1.19 -12.87
N ASN A 33 11.11 0.33 -12.03
CA ASN A 33 11.76 -0.17 -10.81
C ASN A 33 11.67 -1.69 -10.69
N GLN A 34 12.77 -2.30 -10.26
CA GLN A 34 12.84 -3.74 -9.97
C GLN A 34 12.13 -4.14 -8.67
N ALA A 35 11.92 -3.19 -7.76
CA ALA A 35 11.26 -3.41 -6.47
C ALA A 35 10.19 -2.34 -6.26
N VAL A 36 8.94 -2.78 -6.20
CA VAL A 36 7.76 -1.93 -5.98
C VAL A 36 7.02 -2.41 -4.75
N LEU A 37 6.65 -1.48 -3.87
CA LEU A 37 5.87 -1.75 -2.66
C LEU A 37 4.54 -0.99 -2.72
N PRO A 38 3.45 -1.66 -3.15
CA PRO A 38 2.10 -1.14 -2.98
C PRO A 38 1.78 -1.04 -1.48
N LEU A 39 1.26 0.11 -1.06
CA LEU A 39 0.94 0.40 0.33
C LEU A 39 -0.45 1.03 0.42
N PHE A 40 -1.26 0.56 1.37
CA PHE A 40 -2.45 1.24 1.86
C PHE A 40 -2.31 1.56 3.35
N VAL A 41 -2.81 2.73 3.76
CA VAL A 41 -2.84 3.12 5.17
C VAL A 41 -4.28 3.46 5.56
N PHE A 42 -4.80 2.71 6.53
CA PHE A 42 -5.98 3.11 7.28
C PHE A 42 -5.62 4.29 8.19
N ASP A 43 -5.95 5.50 7.75
CA ASP A 43 -5.65 6.74 8.47
C ASP A 43 -6.49 6.84 9.75
N THR A 44 -5.82 6.92 10.91
CA THR A 44 -6.50 7.03 12.20
C THR A 44 -7.34 8.30 12.30
N HIS A 45 -6.93 9.42 11.69
CA HIS A 45 -7.76 10.64 11.76
C HIS A 45 -9.10 10.46 11.04
N ILE A 46 -9.13 9.66 9.98
CA ILE A 46 -10.38 9.34 9.28
C ILE A 46 -11.17 8.33 10.12
N LEU A 47 -10.51 7.25 10.57
CA LEU A 47 -11.19 6.18 11.32
C LEU A 47 -11.78 6.66 12.66
N ASP A 48 -11.11 7.57 13.35
CA ASP A 48 -11.54 8.08 14.65
C ASP A 48 -12.82 8.95 14.54
N GLU A 49 -13.16 9.42 13.33
CA GLU A 49 -14.40 10.14 13.03
C GLU A 49 -15.55 9.23 12.60
N LEU A 50 -15.29 7.93 12.40
CA LEU A 50 -16.29 6.97 11.93
C LEU A 50 -16.89 6.16 13.08
N PRO A 51 -18.15 5.72 12.95
CA PRO A 51 -18.69 4.66 13.79
C PRO A 51 -17.82 3.39 13.74
N ALA A 52 -17.75 2.66 14.84
CA ALA A 52 -16.94 1.44 14.93
C ALA A 52 -17.37 0.35 13.93
N ASP A 53 -18.64 0.38 13.51
CA ASP A 53 -19.29 -0.55 12.59
C ASP A 53 -19.53 0.06 11.19
N ASP A 54 -18.82 1.13 10.83
CA ASP A 54 -19.02 1.80 9.54
C ASP A 54 -18.78 0.82 8.37
N PRO A 55 -19.80 0.56 7.52
CA PRO A 55 -19.72 -0.45 6.47
C PRO A 55 -18.67 -0.12 5.40
N ARG A 56 -18.26 1.15 5.27
CA ARG A 56 -17.21 1.55 4.31
C ARG A 56 -15.86 0.96 4.68
N VAL A 57 -15.57 0.77 5.96
CA VAL A 57 -14.31 0.18 6.43
C VAL A 57 -14.24 -1.29 6.01
N GLY A 58 -15.34 -2.04 6.20
CA GLY A 58 -15.46 -3.43 5.75
C GLY A 58 -15.30 -3.55 4.23
N PHE A 59 -16.01 -2.70 3.47
CA PHE A 59 -15.91 -2.68 2.01
C PHE A 59 -14.48 -2.38 1.51
N ILE A 60 -13.79 -1.42 2.13
CA ILE A 60 -12.38 -1.13 1.81
C ILE A 60 -11.52 -2.35 2.11
N TYR A 61 -11.68 -2.97 3.28
CA TYR A 61 -10.91 -4.16 3.66
C TYR A 61 -11.11 -5.32 2.66
N GLU A 62 -12.34 -5.61 2.26
CA GLU A 62 -12.64 -6.63 1.25
C GLU A 62 -11.98 -6.33 -0.10
N ASN A 63 -11.97 -5.06 -0.53
CA ASN A 63 -11.29 -4.67 -1.77
C ASN A 63 -9.78 -4.80 -1.66
N LEU A 64 -9.18 -4.45 -0.51
CA LEU A 64 -7.75 -4.66 -0.27
C LEU A 64 -7.39 -6.16 -0.30
N GLN A 65 -8.25 -7.04 0.22
CA GLN A 65 -8.06 -8.49 0.14
C GLN A 65 -8.08 -8.98 -1.31
N LYS A 66 -9.01 -8.50 -2.14
CA LYS A 66 -9.06 -8.83 -3.58
C LYS A 66 -7.79 -8.37 -4.30
N ILE A 67 -7.37 -7.13 -4.07
CA ILE A 67 -6.14 -6.55 -4.65
C ILE A 67 -4.91 -7.35 -4.23
N HIS A 68 -4.81 -7.68 -2.93
CA HIS A 68 -3.74 -8.52 -2.42
C HIS A 68 -3.72 -9.90 -3.11
N GLY A 69 -4.89 -10.52 -3.27
CA GLY A 69 -5.04 -11.78 -4.00
C GLY A 69 -4.53 -11.70 -5.44
N GLU A 70 -4.81 -10.62 -6.16
CA GLU A 70 -4.28 -10.40 -7.51
C GLU A 70 -2.75 -10.26 -7.52
N PHE A 71 -2.16 -9.49 -6.60
CA PHE A 71 -0.69 -9.39 -6.51
C PHE A 71 -0.04 -10.74 -6.17
N SER A 72 -0.64 -11.51 -5.26
CA SER A 72 -0.13 -12.81 -4.84
C SER A 72 -0.03 -13.82 -5.98
N LYS A 73 -0.88 -13.72 -7.02
CA LYS A 73 -0.77 -14.57 -8.23
C LYS A 73 0.56 -14.39 -8.98
N TYR A 74 1.21 -13.23 -8.81
CA TYR A 74 2.48 -12.89 -9.44
C TYR A 74 3.65 -12.86 -8.43
N GLY A 75 3.44 -13.41 -7.22
CA GLY A 75 4.45 -13.40 -6.14
C GLY A 75 4.61 -12.05 -5.45
N GLY A 76 3.74 -11.08 -5.71
CA GLY A 76 3.71 -9.77 -5.07
C GLY A 76 2.85 -9.76 -3.80
N SER A 77 2.81 -8.61 -3.12
CA SER A 77 1.93 -8.38 -1.97
C SER A 77 1.49 -6.92 -1.88
N LEU A 78 0.52 -6.66 -1.00
CA LEU A 78 0.04 -5.32 -0.66
C LEU A 78 0.33 -5.10 0.82
N LEU A 79 1.13 -4.09 1.13
CA LEU A 79 1.34 -3.70 2.52
C LEU A 79 0.14 -2.90 3.01
N VAL A 80 -0.47 -3.34 4.11
CA VAL A 80 -1.56 -2.61 4.77
C VAL A 80 -1.10 -2.21 6.16
N LYS A 81 -1.27 -0.92 6.49
CA LYS A 81 -0.95 -0.35 7.79
C LYS A 81 -2.14 0.42 8.36
N LYS A 82 -2.11 0.68 9.67
CA LYS A 82 -3.06 1.55 10.37
C LYS A 82 -2.27 2.59 11.16
N GLY A 83 -2.60 3.87 11.01
CA GLY A 83 -1.88 4.96 11.68
C GLY A 83 -1.92 6.25 10.89
N LYS A 84 -1.12 7.24 11.33
CA LYS A 84 -0.95 8.50 10.58
C LYS A 84 -0.16 8.24 9.29
N PRO A 85 -0.67 8.54 8.10
CA PRO A 85 0.00 8.21 6.84
C PRO A 85 1.44 8.73 6.75
N THR A 86 1.69 9.96 7.17
CA THR A 86 3.04 10.55 7.18
C THR A 86 4.02 9.77 8.04
N LYS A 87 3.58 9.23 9.18
CA LYS A 87 4.41 8.38 10.05
C LYS A 87 4.64 7.01 9.42
N GLU A 88 3.59 6.41 8.87
CA GLU A 88 3.64 5.05 8.36
C GLU A 88 4.43 4.91 7.05
N ILE A 89 4.34 5.93 6.18
CA ILE A 89 5.05 6.03 4.91
C ILE A 89 6.52 6.37 5.12
N CYS A 90 6.85 7.30 6.02
CA CYS A 90 8.23 7.71 6.28
C CYS A 90 8.97 6.83 7.30
N SER A 91 8.35 5.72 7.75
CA SER A 91 8.96 4.82 8.71
C SER A 91 10.20 4.15 8.13
N LYS A 92 11.29 4.08 8.93
CA LYS A 92 12.55 3.44 8.53
C LYS A 92 12.47 1.91 8.42
N ASN A 93 11.33 1.32 8.81
CA ASN A 93 11.12 -0.12 8.91
C ASN A 93 10.05 -0.62 7.91
N LEU A 94 10.08 -0.11 6.68
CA LEU A 94 9.34 -0.76 5.59
C LEU A 94 10.06 -2.07 5.22
N PRO A 95 9.30 -3.14 4.89
CA PRO A 95 9.84 -4.47 4.60
C PRO A 95 10.79 -4.49 3.39
#